data_AF-A0A359LLM1-F1
#
_entry.id   AF-A0A359LLM1-F1
#
_cell.length_a   1.000
_cell.length_b   1.000
_cell.length_c   1.000
_cell.angle_alpha   90.00
_cell.angle_beta   90.00
_cell.angle_gamma   90.00
#
_symmetry.space_group_name_H-M   'P 1'
#
loop_
_entity.id
_entity.type
_entity.pdbx_description
1 polymer ?
#
loop_
_entity_poly.entity_id
_entity_poly.type
_entity_poly.pdbx_seq_one_letter_code
_entity_poly.pdbx_strand_id
1 'polypeptide(L)'
;MFFYPSPQQIEFAHKLVDADSTIILGHHPHVIQGIERYKHGLIAYSLGNFQFDPYVSNSPNNQSFILTIELTKNELESYNINPVKIDRDFVPYLVSGEEKTGILEFISKISDPIVKKQLNENKWFEEISEEYLYGNIKSWVIRIKKYGIKHFLQFIRWLISPFCLRCYAAVIRRKFKKLVEKV
;
A
#
# COMPACT_ATOMS: atom_id res chain seq x y z
N MET A 1 2.44 7.98 -0.63
CA MET A 1 2.65 6.52 -0.74
C MET A 1 1.37 5.78 -0.33
N PHE A 2 1.05 4.65 -0.97
CA PHE A 2 -0.20 3.90 -0.70
C PHE A 2 0.08 2.61 0.08
N PHE A 3 0.01 2.68 1.41
CA PHE A 3 0.31 1.53 2.28
C PHE A 3 -0.88 0.59 2.52
N TYR A 4 -2.05 0.94 1.98
CA TYR A 4 -3.28 0.17 2.12
C TYR A 4 -3.73 -0.38 0.77
N PRO A 5 -4.05 -1.69 0.67
CA PRO A 5 -4.69 -2.25 -0.51
C PRO A 5 -6.08 -1.61 -0.69
N SER A 6 -6.56 -1.58 -1.92
CA SER A 6 -7.94 -1.15 -2.18
C SER A 6 -8.94 -2.11 -1.55
N PRO A 7 -10.13 -1.64 -1.13
CA PRO A 7 -11.20 -2.51 -0.65
C PRO A 7 -11.56 -3.62 -1.65
N GLN A 8 -11.47 -3.34 -2.95
CA GLN A 8 -11.66 -4.33 -4.01
C GLN A 8 -10.60 -5.42 -4.01
N GLN A 9 -9.33 -5.08 -3.73
CA GLN A 9 -8.25 -6.06 -3.57
C GLN A 9 -8.46 -6.92 -2.32
N ILE A 10 -8.92 -6.32 -1.21
CA ILE A 10 -9.26 -7.07 0.02
C ILE A 10 -10.40 -8.05 -0.26
N GLU A 11 -11.49 -7.57 -0.87
CA GLU A 11 -12.64 -8.41 -1.20
C GLU A 11 -12.24 -9.55 -2.15
N PHE A 12 -11.43 -9.25 -3.16
CA PHE A 12 -10.93 -10.27 -4.08
C PHE A 12 -10.06 -11.31 -3.38
N ALA A 13 -9.15 -10.89 -2.50
CA ALA A 13 -8.33 -11.81 -1.72
C ALA A 13 -9.18 -12.69 -0.79
N HIS A 14 -10.20 -12.12 -0.12
CA HIS A 14 -11.13 -12.89 0.72
C HIS A 14 -11.89 -13.94 -0.10
N LYS A 15 -12.34 -13.60 -1.32
CA LYS A 15 -12.99 -14.57 -2.23
C LYS A 15 -12.07 -15.72 -2.64
N LEU A 16 -10.78 -15.46 -2.81
CA LEU A 16 -9.80 -16.50 -3.13
C LEU A 16 -9.57 -17.44 -1.94
N VAL A 17 -9.50 -16.91 -0.71
CA VAL A 17 -9.44 -17.76 0.49
C VAL A 17 -10.74 -18.52 0.70
N ASP A 18 -11.89 -17.92 0.41
CA ASP A 18 -13.19 -18.62 0.44
C ASP A 18 -13.29 -19.75 -0.59
N ALA A 19 -12.44 -19.71 -1.62
CA ALA A 19 -12.23 -20.77 -2.60
C ALA A 19 -11.02 -21.66 -2.28
N ASP A 20 -10.67 -21.80 -0.99
CA ASP A 20 -9.62 -22.67 -0.44
C ASP A 20 -8.17 -22.29 -0.77
N SER A 21 -7.91 -21.03 -1.13
CA SER A 21 -6.53 -20.53 -1.23
C SER A 21 -5.91 -20.35 0.15
N THR A 22 -4.86 -21.12 0.46
CA THR A 22 -4.14 -21.05 1.75
C THR A 22 -3.23 -19.83 1.88
N ILE A 23 -2.63 -19.37 0.78
CA ILE A 23 -1.71 -18.23 0.78
C ILE A 23 -2.02 -17.33 -0.42
N ILE A 24 -2.07 -16.03 -0.19
CA ILE A 24 -2.17 -15.00 -1.22
C ILE A 24 -0.98 -14.04 -1.07
N LEU A 25 -0.15 -13.97 -2.10
CA LEU A 25 1.01 -13.07 -2.18
C LEU A 25 0.73 -12.00 -3.23
N GLY A 26 0.38 -10.80 -2.78
CA GLY A 26 0.24 -9.61 -3.60
C GLY A 26 1.56 -8.88 -3.81
N HIS A 27 1.64 -8.11 -4.89
CA HIS A 27 2.78 -7.24 -5.21
C HIS A 27 2.31 -6.09 -6.12
N HIS A 28 3.24 -5.29 -6.66
CA HIS A 28 3.08 -4.09 -7.52
C HIS A 28 3.14 -2.71 -6.87
N PRO A 29 2.68 -2.42 -5.64
CA PRO A 29 2.69 -1.04 -5.14
C PRO A 29 4.09 -0.52 -4.79
N HIS A 30 5.13 -1.36 -4.92
CA HIS A 30 6.53 -1.04 -4.62
C HIS A 30 6.74 -0.53 -3.19
N VAL A 31 5.87 -0.94 -2.26
CA VAL A 31 5.96 -0.68 -0.82
C VAL A 31 5.37 -1.82 -0.04
N ILE A 32 5.75 -1.90 1.23
CA ILE A 32 5.10 -2.78 2.19
C ILE A 32 3.63 -2.34 2.33
N GLN A 33 2.72 -3.31 2.21
CA GLN A 33 1.33 -3.17 2.62
C GLN A 33 1.03 -4.17 3.75
N GLY A 34 -0.13 -4.00 4.37
CA GLY A 34 -0.54 -4.86 5.48
C GLY A 34 -0.60 -6.34 5.12
N ILE A 35 -0.59 -7.17 6.16
CA ILE A 35 -0.76 -8.61 6.12
C ILE A 35 -1.94 -8.99 7.02
N GLU A 36 -2.73 -9.97 6.63
CA GLU A 36 -3.81 -10.47 7.47
C GLU A 36 -3.93 -11.98 7.39
N ARG A 37 -4.35 -12.60 8.49
CA ARG A 37 -4.90 -13.95 8.48
C ARG A 37 -6.41 -13.83 8.36
N TYR A 38 -6.97 -14.33 7.26
CA TYR A 38 -8.40 -14.35 7.02
C TYR A 38 -8.86 -15.82 6.94
N LYS A 39 -9.73 -16.25 7.86
CA LYS A 39 -10.10 -17.67 8.02
C LYS A 39 -8.84 -18.56 8.08
N HIS A 40 -8.73 -19.56 7.19
CA HIS A 40 -7.59 -20.48 7.12
C HIS A 40 -6.41 -19.92 6.30
N GLY A 41 -6.61 -18.82 5.56
CA GLY A 41 -5.62 -18.27 4.64
C GLY A 41 -4.77 -17.13 5.22
N LEU A 42 -3.54 -16.99 4.70
CA LEU A 42 -2.66 -15.85 4.94
C LEU A 42 -2.60 -14.96 3.70
N ILE A 43 -2.82 -13.65 3.87
CA ILE A 43 -2.84 -12.67 2.80
C ILE A 43 -1.79 -11.61 3.07
N ALA A 44 -0.76 -11.53 2.22
CA ALA A 44 0.20 -10.44 2.21
C ALA A 44 -0.05 -9.56 0.98
N TYR A 45 -0.55 -8.33 1.17
CA TYR A 45 -0.98 -7.50 0.04
C TYR A 45 0.17 -6.92 -0.78
N SER A 46 1.32 -6.69 -0.14
CA SER A 46 2.59 -6.40 -0.81
C SER A 46 3.76 -6.52 0.16
N LEU A 47 4.81 -7.21 -0.29
CA LEU A 47 6.06 -7.41 0.45
C LEU A 47 7.01 -6.20 0.38
N GLY A 48 6.74 -5.20 -0.47
CA GLY A 48 7.67 -4.11 -0.76
C GLY A 48 8.74 -4.48 -1.79
N ASN A 49 9.79 -3.68 -1.91
CA ASN A 49 10.85 -3.88 -2.90
C ASN A 49 11.96 -4.76 -2.33
N PHE A 50 12.27 -5.88 -2.98
CA PHE A 50 13.39 -6.74 -2.56
C PHE A 50 14.69 -6.39 -3.27
N GLN A 51 14.65 -6.17 -4.58
CA GLN A 51 15.74 -5.64 -5.40
C GLN A 51 15.12 -4.70 -6.43
N PHE A 52 15.48 -3.41 -6.41
CA PHE A 52 14.84 -2.38 -7.23
C PHE A 52 15.77 -1.20 -7.53
N ASP A 53 15.35 -0.33 -8.46
CA ASP A 53 16.14 0.76 -9.06
C ASP A 53 16.83 1.73 -8.06
N PRO A 54 18.01 2.32 -8.41
CA PRO A 54 18.63 3.54 -7.84
C PRO A 54 17.74 4.56 -7.14
N TYR A 55 16.60 4.86 -7.71
CA TYR A 55 15.71 5.88 -7.15
C TYR A 55 14.95 5.41 -5.91
N VAL A 56 14.78 4.09 -5.74
CA VAL A 56 14.08 3.51 -4.58
C VAL A 56 14.99 3.38 -3.37
N SER A 57 16.27 3.04 -3.54
CA SER A 57 17.23 2.93 -2.42
C SER A 57 17.43 4.25 -1.68
N ASN A 58 17.26 5.38 -2.37
CA ASN A 58 17.35 6.73 -1.81
C ASN A 58 15.99 7.29 -1.33
N SER A 59 14.97 6.44 -1.22
CA SER A 59 13.63 6.82 -0.81
C SER A 59 13.20 6.06 0.46
N PRO A 60 12.15 6.52 1.16
CA PRO A 60 11.52 5.76 2.23
C PRO A 60 10.98 4.37 1.82
N ASN A 61 11.01 4.04 0.51
CA ASN A 61 10.51 2.79 -0.05
C ASN A 61 11.60 1.71 -0.18
N ASN A 62 12.76 1.92 0.45
CA ASN A 62 13.82 0.93 0.53
C ASN A 62 13.55 -0.18 1.56
N GLN A 63 12.36 -0.20 2.17
CA GLN A 63 11.92 -1.23 3.12
C GLN A 63 11.11 -2.33 2.42
N SER A 64 11.35 -3.57 2.83
CA SER A 64 10.62 -4.77 2.42
C SER A 64 10.66 -5.81 3.54
N PHE A 65 10.13 -7.00 3.30
CA PHE A 65 10.32 -8.14 4.18
C PHE A 65 10.31 -9.45 3.40
N ILE A 66 11.08 -10.41 3.90
CA ILE A 66 10.98 -11.81 3.50
C ILE A 66 9.92 -12.45 4.39
N LEU A 67 8.87 -12.99 3.76
CA LEU A 67 7.85 -13.77 4.44
C LEU A 67 8.26 -15.24 4.46
N THR A 68 8.59 -15.77 5.64
CA THR A 68 8.83 -17.21 5.84
C THR A 68 7.51 -17.84 6.26
N ILE A 69 7.12 -18.93 5.62
CA ILE A 69 5.85 -19.62 5.91
C ILE A 69 6.16 -21.09 6.18
N GLU A 70 5.62 -21.61 7.27
CA GLU A 70 5.67 -23.03 7.62
C GLU A 70 4.34 -23.67 7.29
N LEU A 71 4.40 -24.70 6.43
CA LEU A 71 3.25 -25.43 5.93
C LEU A 71 3.33 -26.88 6.39
N THR A 72 2.20 -27.41 6.85
CA THR A 72 2.01 -28.85 6.97
C THR A 72 1.27 -29.37 5.75
N LYS A 73 0.99 -30.67 5.71
CA LYS A 73 0.18 -31.30 4.66
C LYS A 73 -1.22 -30.67 4.54
N ASN A 74 -1.77 -30.16 5.64
CA ASN A 74 -3.19 -29.79 5.71
C ASN A 74 -3.40 -28.30 6.01
N GLU A 75 -2.41 -27.58 6.51
CA GLU A 75 -2.61 -26.20 6.98
C GLU A 75 -1.35 -25.34 6.96
N LEU A 76 -1.57 -24.04 7.10
CA LEU A 76 -0.54 -23.05 7.40
C LEU A 76 -0.32 -22.99 8.91
N GLU A 77 0.76 -23.60 9.36
CA GLU A 77 1.14 -23.72 10.78
C GLU A 77 1.58 -22.37 11.34
N SER A 78 2.56 -21.75 10.70
CA SER A 78 3.14 -20.50 11.19
C SER A 78 3.65 -19.64 10.03
N TYR A 79 3.90 -18.36 10.32
CA TYR A 79 4.66 -17.50 9.43
C TYR A 79 5.50 -16.52 10.25
N ASN A 80 6.61 -16.08 9.67
CA ASN A 80 7.48 -15.06 10.24
C ASN A 80 7.77 -13.97 9.21
N ILE A 81 7.78 -12.73 9.70
CA ILE A 81 8.12 -11.55 8.90
C ILE A 81 9.57 -11.21 9.22
N ASN A 82 10.42 -11.25 8.21
CA ASN A 82 11.83 -10.89 8.32
C ASN A 82 12.06 -9.57 7.58
N PRO A 83 12.05 -8.42 8.29
CA PRO A 83 12.23 -7.13 7.65
C PRO A 83 13.60 -7.00 6.96
N VAL A 84 13.59 -6.35 5.80
CA VAL A 84 14.74 -6.16 4.93
C VAL A 84 14.80 -4.69 4.52
N LYS A 85 16.01 -4.17 4.34
CA LYS A 85 16.24 -2.91 3.65
C LYS A 85 17.18 -3.08 2.47
N ILE A 86 16.97 -2.27 1.45
CA ILE A 86 17.88 -2.12 0.32
C ILE A 86 18.84 -0.99 0.64
N ASP A 87 20.14 -1.28 0.63
CA ASP A 87 21.18 -0.27 0.78
C ASP A 87 21.40 0.54 -0.51
N ARG A 88 22.41 1.41 -0.50
CA ARG A 88 22.72 2.29 -1.64
C ARG A 88 23.31 1.53 -2.84
N ASP A 89 23.81 0.32 -2.62
CA ASP A 89 24.41 -0.55 -3.62
C ASP A 89 23.42 -1.59 -4.16
N PHE A 90 22.13 -1.42 -3.85
CA PHE A 90 21.02 -2.28 -4.29
C PHE A 90 21.01 -3.67 -3.65
N VAL A 91 21.70 -3.82 -2.53
CA VAL A 91 21.81 -5.10 -1.84
C VAL A 91 20.76 -5.15 -0.71
N PRO A 92 19.84 -6.12 -0.74
CA PRO A 92 18.96 -6.35 0.39
C PRO A 92 19.73 -6.94 1.58
N TYR A 93 19.55 -6.36 2.76
CA TYR A 93 20.09 -6.87 4.01
C TYR A 93 18.99 -6.99 5.07
N LEU A 94 19.10 -8.00 5.94
CA LEU A 94 18.22 -8.17 7.08
C LEU A 94 18.48 -7.05 8.10
N VAL A 95 17.42 -6.40 8.56
CA VAL A 95 17.55 -5.41 9.63
C VAL A 95 17.47 -6.07 11.01
N SER A 96 18.09 -5.43 12.01
CA SER A 96 18.14 -5.90 13.39
C SER A 96 17.91 -4.75 14.38
N GLY A 97 17.69 -5.09 15.65
CA GLY A 97 17.53 -4.10 16.74
C GLY A 97 16.29 -3.22 16.55
N GLU A 98 16.42 -1.94 16.91
CA GLU A 98 15.31 -0.96 16.88
C GLU A 98 14.71 -0.78 15.47
N GLU A 99 15.53 -0.85 14.42
CA GLU A 99 15.05 -0.71 13.04
C GLU A 99 14.13 -1.87 12.64
N LYS A 100 14.48 -3.11 13.04
CA LYS A 100 13.60 -4.27 12.85
C LYS A 100 12.27 -4.07 13.56
N THR A 101 12.31 -3.64 14.83
CA THR A 101 11.11 -3.36 15.63
C THR A 101 10.24 -2.31 14.96
N GLY A 102 10.82 -1.20 14.49
CA GLY A 102 10.07 -0.13 13.82
C GLY A 102 9.36 -0.58 12.54
N ILE A 103 9.98 -1.44 11.72
CA ILE A 103 9.31 -1.98 10.53
C ILE A 103 8.19 -2.94 10.91
N LEU A 104 8.38 -3.80 11.92
CA LEU A 104 7.33 -4.70 12.39
C LEU A 104 6.13 -3.94 12.98
N GLU A 105 6.39 -2.90 13.77
CA GLU A 105 5.35 -2.00 14.30
C GLU A 105 4.61 -1.28 13.17
N PHE A 106 5.32 -0.82 12.15
CA PHE A 106 4.71 -0.22 10.97
C PHE A 106 3.80 -1.21 10.23
N ILE A 107 4.27 -2.45 9.99
CA ILE A 107 3.46 -3.51 9.36
C ILE A 107 2.22 -3.79 10.19
N SER A 108 2.36 -3.95 11.51
CA SER A 108 1.24 -4.16 12.43
C SER A 108 0.22 -3.03 12.32
N LYS A 109 0.68 -1.77 12.39
CA LYS A 109 -0.16 -0.58 12.29
C LYS A 109 -0.97 -0.50 10.99
N ILE A 110 -0.38 -0.84 9.85
CA ILE A 110 -1.09 -0.80 8.55
C ILE A 110 -1.94 -2.06 8.30
N SER A 111 -1.67 -3.15 9.02
CA SER A 111 -2.47 -4.38 8.98
C SER A 111 -3.73 -4.26 9.83
N ASP A 112 -3.64 -3.57 10.97
CA ASP A 112 -4.70 -3.37 11.95
C ASP A 112 -6.07 -2.98 11.37
N PRO A 113 -6.20 -1.93 10.54
CA PRO A 113 -7.51 -1.55 9.98
C PRO A 113 -8.05 -2.55 8.95
N ILE A 114 -7.20 -3.39 8.36
CA ILE A 114 -7.60 -4.47 7.45
C ILE A 114 -8.21 -5.61 8.28
N VAL A 115 -7.45 -6.09 9.28
CA VAL A 115 -7.86 -7.18 10.19
C VAL A 115 -9.14 -6.83 10.95
N LYS A 116 -9.25 -5.59 11.43
CA LYS A 116 -10.43 -5.08 12.14
C LYS A 116 -11.62 -4.75 11.21
N LYS A 117 -11.48 -4.94 9.90
CA LYS A 117 -12.48 -4.61 8.87
C LYS A 117 -12.93 -3.14 8.91
N GLN A 118 -12.00 -2.25 9.23
CA GLN A 118 -12.23 -0.81 9.35
C GLN A 118 -11.86 -0.03 8.08
N LEU A 119 -11.18 -0.68 7.12
CA LEU A 119 -10.78 -0.08 5.85
C LEU A 119 -11.88 -0.18 4.78
N ASN A 120 -12.96 0.58 4.94
CA ASN A 120 -13.96 0.75 3.90
C ASN A 120 -13.49 1.74 2.80
N GLU A 121 -14.25 1.85 1.71
CA GLU A 121 -13.92 2.76 0.60
C GLU A 121 -13.67 4.20 1.05
N ASN A 122 -14.52 4.76 1.91
CA ASN A 122 -14.36 6.14 2.37
C ASN A 122 -13.03 6.33 3.13
N LYS A 123 -12.71 5.40 4.02
CA LYS A 123 -11.45 5.41 4.78
C LYS A 123 -10.25 5.22 3.85
N TRP A 124 -10.34 4.30 2.90
CA TRP A 124 -9.27 4.09 1.92
C TRP A 124 -9.00 5.34 1.09
N PHE A 125 -10.03 6.00 0.58
CA PHE A 125 -9.87 7.27 -0.14
C PHE A 125 -9.25 8.36 0.76
N GLU A 126 -9.58 8.44 2.05
CA GLU A 126 -8.94 9.40 2.98
C GLU A 126 -7.42 9.18 3.08
N GLU A 127 -6.97 7.92 3.04
CA GLU A 127 -5.55 7.58 3.11
C GLU A 127 -4.80 7.86 1.81
N ILE A 128 -5.41 7.60 0.65
CA ILE A 128 -4.70 7.65 -0.64
C ILE A 128 -4.79 9.01 -1.36
N SER A 129 -5.84 9.80 -1.14
CA SER A 129 -6.22 10.84 -2.11
C SER A 129 -5.20 11.97 -2.29
N GLU A 130 -4.58 12.46 -1.21
CA GLU A 130 -3.63 13.59 -1.30
C GLU A 130 -2.41 13.22 -2.16
N GLU A 131 -1.80 12.08 -1.86
CA GLU A 131 -0.63 11.54 -2.56
C GLU A 131 -0.96 11.21 -4.02
N TYR A 132 -2.12 10.58 -4.27
CA TYR A 132 -2.59 10.27 -5.61
C TYR A 132 -2.75 11.52 -6.46
N LEU A 133 -3.46 12.53 -5.95
CA LEU A 133 -3.71 13.78 -6.68
C LEU A 133 -2.40 14.51 -6.95
N TYR A 134 -1.56 14.69 -5.94
CA TYR A 134 -0.30 15.41 -6.07
C TYR A 134 0.64 14.78 -7.10
N GLY A 135 0.88 13.46 -7.01
CA GLY A 135 1.76 12.75 -7.94
C GLY A 135 1.26 12.80 -9.39
N ASN A 136 -0.05 12.63 -9.58
CA ASN A 136 -0.64 12.68 -10.91
C ASN A 136 -0.68 14.09 -11.50
N ILE A 137 -0.97 15.13 -10.69
CA ILE A 137 -0.93 16.53 -11.15
C ILE A 137 0.48 16.88 -11.63
N LYS A 138 1.52 16.53 -10.86
CA LYS A 138 2.92 16.73 -11.31
C LYS A 138 3.20 16.06 -12.65
N SER A 139 2.76 14.81 -12.79
CA SER A 139 2.93 14.05 -14.03
C SER A 139 2.19 14.69 -15.21
N TRP A 140 0.98 15.22 -14.98
CA TRP A 140 0.23 15.96 -15.99
C TRP A 140 0.92 17.25 -16.39
N VAL A 141 1.44 18.03 -15.44
CA VAL A 141 2.19 19.27 -15.73
C VAL A 141 3.39 18.98 -16.63
N ILE A 142 4.14 17.90 -16.36
CA ILE A 142 5.25 17.47 -17.22
C ILE A 142 4.76 17.14 -18.63
N ARG A 143 3.69 16.35 -18.76
CA ARG A 143 3.11 15.99 -20.07
C ARG A 143 2.60 17.20 -20.85
N ILE A 144 1.95 18.15 -20.19
CA ILE A 144 1.45 19.37 -20.83
C ILE A 144 2.61 20.22 -21.34
N LYS A 145 3.66 20.41 -20.53
CA LYS A 145 4.86 21.15 -20.94
C LYS A 145 5.58 20.48 -22.11
N LYS A 146 5.61 19.15 -22.14
CA LYS A 146 6.33 18.38 -23.18
C LYS A 146 5.52 18.18 -24.48
N TYR A 147 4.20 18.02 -24.37
CA TYR A 147 3.36 17.53 -25.47
C TYR A 147 2.14 18.42 -25.78
N GLY A 148 2.01 19.58 -25.13
CA GLY A 148 1.06 20.64 -25.50
C GLY A 148 -0.42 20.36 -25.20
N ILE A 149 -1.29 21.06 -25.95
CA ILE A 149 -2.71 21.25 -25.63
C ILE A 149 -3.54 19.96 -25.54
N LYS A 150 -3.23 18.93 -26.33
CA LYS A 150 -3.93 17.64 -26.27
C LYS A 150 -3.87 17.03 -24.87
N HIS A 151 -2.73 17.14 -24.20
CA HIS A 151 -2.55 16.62 -22.84
C HIS A 151 -3.18 17.52 -21.79
N PHE A 152 -3.30 18.82 -22.06
CA PHE A 152 -4.07 19.73 -21.21
C PHE A 152 -5.55 19.36 -21.20
N LEU A 153 -6.15 19.09 -22.35
CA LEU A 153 -7.55 18.63 -22.43
C LEU A 153 -7.76 17.29 -21.71
N GLN A 154 -6.82 16.35 -21.86
CA GLN A 154 -6.87 15.08 -21.12
C GLN A 154 -6.72 15.29 -19.60
N PHE A 155 -5.89 16.24 -19.17
CA PHE A 155 -5.75 16.62 -17.78
C PHE A 155 -7.07 17.17 -17.21
N ILE A 156 -7.76 18.06 -17.93
CA ILE A 156 -9.08 18.54 -17.52
C ILE A 156 -10.08 17.38 -17.39
N ARG A 157 -10.12 16.47 -18.37
CA ARG A 157 -10.96 15.27 -18.30
C ARG A 157 -10.62 14.39 -17.09
N TRP A 158 -9.34 14.27 -16.75
CA TRP A 158 -8.89 13.53 -15.57
C TRP A 158 -9.33 14.20 -14.26
N LEU A 159 -9.21 15.53 -14.14
CA LEU A 159 -9.62 16.28 -12.94
C LEU A 159 -11.11 16.08 -12.60
N ILE A 160 -11.97 16.02 -13.61
CA ILE A 160 -13.42 15.83 -13.43
C ILE A 160 -13.84 14.34 -13.42
N SER A 161 -12.89 13.42 -13.45
CA SER A 161 -13.21 11.99 -13.44
C SER A 161 -13.90 11.59 -12.12
N PRO A 162 -14.79 10.58 -12.13
CA PRO A 162 -15.44 10.10 -10.91
C PRO A 162 -14.46 9.75 -9.80
N PHE A 163 -13.29 9.21 -10.15
CA PHE A 163 -12.24 8.89 -9.19
C PHE A 163 -11.65 10.15 -8.53
N CYS A 164 -11.30 11.17 -9.31
CA CYS A 164 -10.77 12.44 -8.77
C CYS A 164 -11.80 13.16 -7.91
N LEU A 165 -13.09 13.15 -8.29
CA LEU A 165 -14.17 13.71 -7.47
C LEU A 165 -14.26 13.03 -6.10
N ARG A 166 -14.14 11.70 -6.05
CA ARG A 166 -14.06 10.95 -4.78
C ARG A 166 -12.81 11.33 -3.97
N CYS A 167 -11.68 11.54 -4.63
CA CYS A 167 -10.47 12.01 -3.97
C CYS A 167 -10.66 13.39 -3.32
N TYR A 168 -11.29 14.34 -4.01
CA TYR A 168 -11.56 15.67 -3.45
C TYR A 168 -12.44 15.60 -2.21
N ALA A 169 -13.54 14.84 -2.29
CA ALA A 169 -14.44 14.63 -1.15
C ALA A 169 -13.70 14.03 0.05
N ALA A 170 -12.80 13.07 -0.18
CA ALA A 170 -12.03 12.43 0.88
C ALA A 170 -11.00 13.36 1.54
N VAL A 171 -10.31 14.20 0.75
CA VAL A 171 -9.40 15.22 1.29
C VAL A 171 -10.15 16.20 2.18
N ILE A 172 -11.32 16.69 1.73
CA ILE A 172 -12.17 17.60 2.51
C ILE A 172 -12.60 16.93 3.82
N ARG A 173 -13.11 15.69 3.75
CA ARG A 173 -13.56 14.93 4.92
C ARG A 173 -12.43 14.72 5.94
N ARG A 174 -11.23 14.36 5.48
CA ARG A 174 -10.06 14.17 6.36
C ARG A 174 -9.65 15.48 7.05
N LYS A 175 -9.67 16.60 6.33
CA LYS A 175 -9.39 17.92 6.92
C LYS A 175 -10.42 18.29 7.99
N PHE A 176 -11.71 18.03 7.73
CA PHE A 176 -12.78 18.29 8.69
C PHE A 176 -12.62 17.46 9.97
N LYS A 177 -12.36 16.15 9.86
CA LYS A 177 -12.09 15.29 11.03
C LYS A 177 -10.96 15.82 11.91
N LYS A 178 -9.83 16.20 11.30
CA LYS A 178 -8.68 16.78 12.01
C LYS A 178 -8.98 18.11 12.72
N LEU A 179 -9.95 18.88 12.23
CA LEU A 179 -10.39 20.12 12.87
C LEU A 179 -11.28 19.82 14.08
N VAL A 180 -12.21 18.87 13.96
CA VAL A 180 -13.10 18.46 15.04
C VAL A 180 -12.36 17.78 16.19
N GLU A 181 -11.35 16.94 15.89
CA GLU A 181 -10.53 16.26 16.91
C GLU A 181 -9.60 17.20 17.71
N LYS A 182 -9.48 18.47 17.29
CA LYS A 182 -8.65 19.49 17.96
C LYS A 182 -9.45 20.44 18.85
N VAL A 183 -10.78 20.32 18.86
CA VAL A 183 -11.71 21.07 19.73
C VAL A 183 -12.13 20.18 20.88
#